data_AF-A0A0L7LSF2-F1
#
_entry.id   AF-A0A0L7LSF2-F1
#
_cell.length_a   1.000
_cell.length_b   1.000
_cell.length_c   1.000
_cell.angle_alpha   90.00
_cell.angle_beta   90.00
_cell.angle_gamma   90.00
#
_symmetry.space_group_name_H-M   'P 1'
#
loop_
_entity.id
_entity.type
_entity.pdbx_description
1 polymer ?
#
loop_
_entity_poly.entity_id
_entity_poly.type
_entity_poly.pdbx_seq_one_letter_code
_entity_poly.pdbx_strand_id
1 'polypeptide(L)'
;MPLTEAGDQYSIWVGLIYVFNLIVGTGALTLPAAFARAGWGLSTVSLVFLAFMSFVNATFVIETMACANAVYKWRRLQAIKRDSVSTTPSTSGDDCKLLSGTNNLGDMEEPLVGGAGAPSRYYCLERRVELAEMAGLFLSRAGRSLFYCTLCVYLYGDLSIYTAAVANSIMDVVWLGLHLALDYALISVFYLLLAFTGAFAFAHLSDLYTLNFVPTDNENIFLEMIEYFLALFPVFTLSTSFPIIAITLRNNLQSFFLDTTRLDSYNFVLRRLVFPIVTVVPPVLVTYYLEDIGILIEFTGAYAGTGIQYLMPTCLVVSARRHCAHLLGLGVVNRYRSPFSHVAWAIFVLLWSVVCIILVS
;
A
#
# COMPACT_ATOMS: atom_id res chain seq x y z
N MET A 1 -13.34 10.35 25.40
CA MET A 1 -12.28 10.35 24.38
C MET A 1 -12.44 11.66 23.62
N PRO A 2 -11.49 12.61 23.69
CA PRO A 2 -11.66 13.88 23.01
C PRO A 2 -11.64 13.64 21.50
N LEU A 3 -12.53 14.37 20.80
CA LEU A 3 -12.64 14.41 19.35
C LEU A 3 -11.26 14.71 18.78
N THR A 4 -10.65 13.75 18.08
CA THR A 4 -9.43 13.98 17.31
C THR A 4 -9.72 15.09 16.31
N GLU A 5 -9.00 16.19 16.48
CA GLU A 5 -8.90 17.31 15.56
C GLU A 5 -8.75 16.78 14.13
N ALA A 6 -9.44 17.43 13.20
CA ALA A 6 -9.27 17.21 11.78
C ALA A 6 -7.84 17.63 11.39
N GLY A 7 -6.88 16.73 11.59
CA GLY A 7 -5.51 16.93 11.16
C GLY A 7 -5.49 17.20 9.66
N ASP A 8 -4.79 18.27 9.27
CA ASP A 8 -4.66 18.75 7.89
C ASP A 8 -4.53 17.59 6.92
N GLN A 9 -5.63 17.31 6.20
CA GLN A 9 -5.63 16.29 5.17
C GLN A 9 -4.84 16.86 3.98
N TYR A 10 -3.80 16.15 3.57
CA TYR A 10 -3.07 16.48 2.34
C TYR A 10 -4.06 16.69 1.18
N SER A 11 -3.83 17.76 0.41
CA SER A 11 -4.62 18.03 -0.79
C SER A 11 -4.62 16.80 -1.71
N ILE A 12 -5.75 16.58 -2.41
CA ILE A 12 -5.90 15.50 -3.39
C ILE A 12 -4.73 15.51 -4.39
N TRP A 13 -4.26 16.69 -4.77
CA TRP A 13 -3.10 16.86 -5.66
C TRP A 13 -1.80 16.32 -5.07
N VAL A 14 -1.55 16.58 -3.78
CA VAL A 14 -0.38 16.05 -3.07
C VAL A 14 -0.48 14.52 -2.95
N GLY A 15 -1.68 14.00 -2.65
CA GLY A 15 -1.93 12.56 -2.62
C GLY A 15 -1.72 11.89 -3.99
N LEU A 16 -2.18 12.51 -5.08
CA LEU A 16 -1.99 12.00 -6.44
C LEU A 16 -0.52 12.01 -6.85
N ILE A 17 0.20 13.11 -6.60
CA ILE A 17 1.64 13.21 -6.89
C ILE A 17 2.41 12.16 -6.08
N TYR A 18 2.04 11.97 -4.81
CA TYR A 18 2.64 10.95 -3.96
C TYR A 18 2.38 9.53 -4.49
N VAL A 19 1.14 9.21 -4.82
CA VAL A 19 0.77 7.89 -5.37
C VAL A 19 1.45 7.66 -6.72
N PHE A 20 1.51 8.67 -7.58
CA PHE A 20 2.23 8.60 -8.85
C PHE A 20 3.73 8.33 -8.62
N ASN A 21 4.37 9.07 -7.71
CA ASN A 21 5.78 8.87 -7.39
C ASN A 21 6.03 7.48 -6.80
N LEU A 22 5.13 6.97 -5.95
CA LEU A 22 5.25 5.64 -5.35
C LEU A 22 5.03 4.51 -6.37
N ILE A 23 4.10 4.68 -7.31
CA ILE A 23 3.79 3.67 -8.35
C ILE A 23 4.83 3.67 -9.48
N VAL A 24 5.21 4.86 -9.96
CA VAL A 24 6.19 4.99 -11.06
C VAL A 24 7.59 4.74 -10.53
N GLY A 25 7.94 5.39 -9.42
CA GLY A 25 9.20 5.21 -8.69
C GLY A 25 10.44 5.07 -9.58
N THR A 26 11.42 4.30 -9.09
CA THR A 26 12.54 3.82 -9.89
C THR A 26 12.20 2.51 -10.63
N GLY A 27 11.10 1.84 -10.27
CA GLY A 27 10.67 0.57 -10.89
C GLY A 27 10.28 0.72 -12.36
N ALA A 28 9.76 1.87 -12.79
CA ALA A 28 9.54 2.14 -14.21
C ALA A 28 10.85 2.21 -15.01
N LEU A 29 11.98 2.55 -14.37
CA LEU A 29 13.30 2.65 -15.00
C LEU A 29 13.90 1.28 -15.33
N THR A 30 13.41 0.19 -14.72
CA THR A 30 13.87 -1.18 -15.00
C THR A 30 13.06 -1.87 -16.11
N LEU A 31 11.90 -1.31 -16.50
CA LEU A 31 11.03 -1.86 -17.54
C LEU A 31 11.71 -1.96 -18.93
N PRO A 32 12.50 -0.97 -19.42
CA PRO A 32 13.10 -1.06 -20.75
C PRO A 32 13.99 -2.30 -20.94
N ALA A 33 14.80 -2.66 -19.94
CA ALA A 33 15.65 -3.84 -19.99
C ALA A 33 14.84 -5.15 -20.05
N ALA A 34 13.72 -5.21 -19.31
CA ALA A 34 12.81 -6.36 -19.36
C ALA A 34 12.10 -6.47 -20.72
N PHE A 35 11.71 -5.34 -21.32
CA PHE A 35 11.11 -5.28 -22.65
C PHE A 35 12.07 -5.68 -23.76
N ALA A 36 13.34 -5.27 -23.65
CA ALA A 36 14.38 -5.64 -24.61
C ALA A 36 14.66 -7.16 -24.60
N ARG A 37 14.65 -7.80 -23.42
CA ARG A 37 14.91 -9.24 -23.27
C ARG A 37 13.71 -10.12 -23.65
N ALA A 38 12.51 -9.76 -23.22
CA ALA A 38 11.30 -10.56 -23.44
C ALA A 38 10.61 -10.29 -24.78
N GLY A 39 10.91 -9.15 -25.41
CA GLY A 39 10.28 -8.68 -26.63
C GLY A 39 8.99 -7.90 -26.36
N TRP A 40 8.76 -6.86 -27.17
CA TRP A 40 7.68 -5.89 -26.96
C TRP A 40 6.29 -6.54 -26.85
N GLY A 41 5.97 -7.52 -27.69
CA GLY A 41 4.66 -8.17 -27.70
C GLY A 41 4.37 -8.94 -26.42
N LEU A 42 5.31 -9.77 -25.96
CA LEU A 42 5.16 -10.55 -24.74
C LEU A 42 5.11 -9.65 -23.50
N SER A 43 5.96 -8.63 -23.45
CA SER A 43 5.97 -7.66 -22.35
C SER A 43 4.69 -6.83 -22.27
N THR A 44 4.15 -6.36 -23.40
CA THR A 44 2.88 -5.63 -23.43
C THR A 44 1.70 -6.51 -22.98
N VAL A 45 1.60 -7.74 -23.48
CA VAL A 45 0.53 -8.67 -23.07
C VAL A 45 0.64 -8.99 -21.58
N SER A 46 1.86 -9.22 -21.08
CA SER A 46 2.11 -9.52 -19.68
C SER A 46 1.77 -8.33 -18.76
N LEU A 47 2.12 -7.10 -19.13
CA LEU A 47 1.76 -5.91 -18.36
C LEU A 47 0.25 -5.68 -18.30
N VAL A 48 -0.46 -5.84 -19.42
CA VAL A 48 -1.92 -5.70 -19.44
C VAL A 48 -2.56 -6.75 -18.53
N PHE A 49 -2.07 -7.99 -18.57
CA PHE A 49 -2.55 -9.05 -17.69
C PHE A 49 -2.26 -8.75 -16.21
N LEU A 50 -1.05 -8.32 -15.87
CA LEU A 50 -0.69 -7.94 -14.50
C LEU A 50 -1.50 -6.74 -13.98
N ALA A 51 -1.78 -5.75 -14.85
CA ALA A 51 -2.64 -4.62 -14.52
C ALA A 51 -4.08 -5.08 -14.25
N PHE A 52 -4.61 -6.00 -15.05
CA PHE A 52 -5.91 -6.62 -14.79
C PHE A 52 -5.93 -7.37 -13.46
N MET A 53 -4.91 -8.18 -13.17
CA MET A 53 -4.80 -8.89 -11.90
C MET A 53 -4.71 -7.94 -10.70
N SER A 54 -3.95 -6.85 -10.83
CA SER A 54 -3.87 -5.79 -9.81
C SER A 54 -5.23 -5.12 -9.58
N PHE A 55 -5.98 -4.85 -10.66
CA PHE A 55 -7.34 -4.31 -10.56
C PHE A 55 -8.30 -5.26 -9.83
N VAL A 56 -8.26 -6.57 -10.12
CA VAL A 56 -9.05 -7.58 -9.39
C VAL A 56 -8.77 -7.49 -7.89
N ASN A 57 -7.49 -7.49 -7.50
CA ASN A 57 -7.10 -7.41 -6.09
C ASN A 57 -7.53 -6.09 -5.43
N ALA A 58 -7.41 -4.97 -6.13
CA ALA A 58 -7.87 -3.67 -5.63
C ALA A 58 -9.38 -3.72 -5.30
N THR A 59 -10.20 -4.35 -6.14
CA THR A 59 -11.64 -4.52 -5.84
C THR A 59 -11.89 -5.41 -4.63
N PHE A 60 -11.07 -6.44 -4.39
CA PHE A 60 -11.16 -7.29 -3.20
C PHE A 60 -10.82 -6.52 -1.91
N VAL A 61 -9.81 -5.65 -1.96
CA VAL A 61 -9.46 -4.79 -0.82
C VAL A 61 -10.59 -3.80 -0.51
N ILE A 62 -11.15 -3.14 -1.54
CA ILE A 62 -12.27 -2.20 -1.36
C ILE A 62 -13.49 -2.90 -0.76
N GLU A 63 -13.83 -4.10 -1.25
CA GLU A 63 -14.94 -4.88 -0.71
C GLU A 63 -14.70 -5.24 0.77
N THR A 64 -13.49 -5.69 1.10
CA THR A 64 -13.09 -6.03 2.48
C THR A 64 -13.16 -4.80 3.40
N MET A 65 -12.76 -3.63 2.90
CA MET A 65 -12.82 -2.36 3.63
C MET A 65 -14.27 -1.95 3.92
N ALA A 66 -15.17 -2.14 2.96
CA ALA A 66 -16.60 -1.91 3.17
C ALA A 66 -17.17 -2.90 4.20
N CYS A 67 -16.76 -4.18 4.14
CA CYS A 67 -17.12 -5.18 5.14
C CYS A 67 -16.64 -4.79 6.55
N ALA A 68 -15.40 -4.30 6.69
CA ALA A 68 -14.88 -3.86 7.98
C ALA A 68 -15.69 -2.72 8.58
N ASN A 69 -16.03 -1.72 7.76
CA ASN A 69 -16.90 -0.62 8.15
C ASN A 69 -18.27 -1.10 8.64
N ALA A 70 -18.88 -2.06 7.92
CA ALA A 70 -20.15 -2.65 8.34
C ALA A 70 -20.07 -3.34 9.70
N VAL A 71 -18.98 -4.08 9.95
CA VAL A 71 -18.75 -4.74 11.25
C VAL A 71 -18.55 -3.72 12.38
N TYR A 72 -17.78 -2.64 12.15
CA TYR A 72 -17.62 -1.60 13.16
C TYR A 72 -18.93 -0.88 13.46
N LYS A 73 -19.72 -0.55 12.43
CA LYS A 73 -21.03 0.08 12.60
C LYS A 73 -21.98 -0.84 13.38
N TRP A 74 -22.00 -2.13 13.05
CA TRP A 74 -22.77 -3.13 13.77
C TRP A 74 -22.39 -3.22 15.26
N ARG A 75 -21.08 -3.32 15.57
CA ARG A 75 -20.59 -3.36 16.96
C ARG A 75 -20.96 -2.09 17.74
N ARG A 76 -20.88 -0.91 17.12
CA ARG A 76 -21.27 0.37 17.72
C ARG A 76 -22.76 0.38 18.08
N LEU A 77 -23.62 -0.07 17.18
CA LEU A 77 -25.06 -0.17 17.42
C LEU A 77 -25.40 -1.17 18.54
N GLN A 78 -24.69 -2.30 18.61
CA GLN A 78 -24.86 -3.25 19.70
C GLN A 78 -24.47 -2.66 21.07
N ALA A 79 -23.39 -1.87 21.14
CA ALA A 79 -22.98 -1.21 22.37
C ALA A 79 -24.04 -0.21 22.85
N ILE A 80 -24.54 0.65 21.96
CA ILE A 80 -25.60 1.62 22.29
C ILE A 80 -26.87 0.91 22.77
N LYS A 81 -27.29 -0.16 22.08
CA LYS A 81 -28.46 -0.94 22.50
C LYS A 81 -28.28 -1.57 23.89
N ARG A 82 -27.09 -2.06 24.21
CA ARG A 82 -26.77 -2.61 25.53
C ARG A 82 -26.86 -1.56 26.63
N ASP A 83 -26.33 -0.36 26.37
CA ASP A 83 -26.35 0.76 27.32
C ASP A 83 -27.78 1.30 27.54
N SER A 84 -28.60 1.35 26.50
CA SER A 84 -30.01 1.75 26.63
C SER A 84 -30.82 0.78 27.51
N VAL A 85 -30.49 -0.52 27.47
CA VAL A 85 -31.19 -1.55 28.26
C VAL A 85 -30.73 -1.57 29.72
N SER A 86 -29.47 -1.27 30.01
CA SER A 86 -28.97 -1.18 31.39
C SER A 86 -29.46 0.05 32.16
N THR A 87 -29.98 1.07 31.47
CA THR A 87 -30.45 2.32 32.09
C THR A 87 -31.96 2.29 32.40
N THR A 88 -32.66 1.18 32.13
CA THR A 88 -34.06 0.99 32.52
C THR A 88 -34.12 0.08 33.76
N PRO A 89 -34.21 0.62 35.00
CA PRO A 89 -34.63 -0.20 36.12
C PRO A 89 -36.10 -0.58 35.87
N SER A 90 -36.42 -1.85 36.09
CA SER A 90 -37.78 -2.38 36.07
C SER A 90 -38.68 -1.58 37.02
N THR A 91 -39.49 -0.69 36.47
CA THR A 91 -40.65 -0.16 37.17
C THR A 91 -41.86 -0.37 36.28
N SER A 92 -42.65 -1.36 36.66
CA SER A 92 -44.02 -1.58 36.23
C SER A 92 -44.85 -0.32 36.49
N GLY A 93 -45.68 0.12 35.54
CA GLY A 93 -46.72 1.11 35.80
C GLY A 93 -46.97 2.06 34.63
N ASP A 94 -48.26 2.19 34.29
CA ASP A 94 -48.85 2.98 33.23
C ASP A 94 -48.59 4.51 33.27
N ASP A 95 -48.93 5.12 32.14
CA ASP A 95 -49.36 6.51 31.90
C ASP A 95 -48.41 7.54 31.24
N CYS A 96 -49.05 8.20 30.26
CA CYS A 96 -48.58 9.13 29.24
C CYS A 96 -48.39 10.58 29.76
N LYS A 97 -47.39 11.32 29.27
CA LYS A 97 -47.55 12.75 28.90
C LYS A 97 -46.40 13.36 28.10
N LEU A 98 -46.81 14.04 27.04
CA LEU A 98 -46.06 14.89 26.13
C LEU A 98 -45.66 16.22 26.83
N LEU A 99 -44.40 16.65 26.71
CA LEU A 99 -44.01 18.06 26.78
C LEU A 99 -42.74 18.30 25.94
N SER A 100 -42.88 19.24 25.00
CA SER A 100 -41.90 19.69 24.02
C SER A 100 -41.00 20.78 24.62
N GLY A 101 -39.72 20.85 24.19
CA GLY A 101 -38.89 22.03 24.44
C GLY A 101 -37.36 21.89 24.32
N THR A 102 -36.85 21.92 23.08
CA THR A 102 -35.60 22.58 22.62
C THR A 102 -34.22 22.16 23.18
N ASN A 103 -33.41 21.48 22.36
CA ASN A 103 -32.22 22.03 21.64
C ASN A 103 -31.15 20.95 21.33
N ASN A 104 -30.77 20.89 20.05
CA ASN A 104 -29.48 20.39 19.52
C ASN A 104 -28.99 19.00 19.94
N LEU A 105 -29.56 17.94 19.38
CA LEU A 105 -28.83 16.69 19.08
C LEU A 105 -29.24 16.17 17.71
N GLY A 106 -28.44 16.51 16.69
CA GLY A 106 -28.44 15.78 15.44
C GLY A 106 -27.87 14.37 15.67
N ASP A 107 -28.53 13.39 15.06
CA ASP A 107 -28.07 12.00 14.88
C ASP A 107 -28.36 11.02 16.05
N MET A 108 -29.64 10.89 16.41
CA MET A 108 -30.16 9.60 16.91
C MET A 108 -30.88 8.89 15.76
N GLU A 109 -30.19 7.96 15.07
CA GLU A 109 -30.85 6.98 14.20
C GLU A 109 -31.73 6.04 15.07
N GLU A 110 -33.03 6.00 14.73
CA GLU A 110 -34.10 5.24 15.37
C GLU A 110 -33.84 3.71 15.46
N PRO A 111 -34.42 3.04 16.47
CA PRO A 111 -34.35 1.60 16.62
C PRO A 111 -35.42 0.87 15.78
N LEU A 112 -34.98 -0.12 15.01
CA LEU A 112 -35.66 -1.40 14.69
C LEU A 112 -37.20 -1.39 14.53
N VAL A 113 -37.72 -0.90 13.40
CA VAL A 113 -38.93 -1.49 12.75
C VAL A 113 -38.75 -1.44 11.24
N GLY A 114 -39.09 -2.54 10.56
CA GLY A 114 -38.80 -2.80 9.15
C GLY A 114 -39.23 -1.68 8.20
N GLY A 115 -38.24 -1.13 7.50
CA GLY A 115 -38.43 -0.36 6.27
C GLY A 115 -37.47 -0.89 5.22
N ALA A 116 -37.99 -1.29 4.07
CA ALA A 116 -37.28 -1.91 2.94
C ALA A 116 -36.19 -1.03 2.26
N GLY A 117 -35.75 0.05 2.91
CA GLY A 117 -34.73 0.99 2.41
C GLY A 117 -33.42 1.05 3.23
N ALA A 118 -33.30 0.32 4.35
CA ALA A 118 -32.13 0.40 5.24
C ALA A 118 -30.90 -0.53 4.97
N PRO A 119 -30.89 -1.50 4.04
CA PRO A 119 -29.76 -2.45 3.97
C PRO A 119 -28.48 -1.84 3.39
N SER A 120 -28.54 -0.75 2.62
CA SER A 120 -27.34 -0.22 1.95
C SER A 120 -26.45 0.68 2.83
N ARG A 121 -26.92 1.09 4.02
CA ARG A 121 -26.22 2.09 4.87
C ARG A 121 -25.20 1.48 5.84
N TYR A 122 -25.06 0.16 5.87
CA TYR A 122 -24.06 -0.52 6.70
C TYR A 122 -22.67 -0.52 6.07
N TYR A 123 -22.60 -0.70 4.75
CA TYR A 123 -21.34 -0.81 4.00
C TYR A 123 -20.79 0.54 3.54
N CYS A 124 -20.96 1.62 4.32
CA CYS A 124 -20.43 2.94 3.96
C CYS A 124 -18.93 3.06 4.30
N LEU A 125 -18.14 3.68 3.42
CA LEU A 125 -16.71 3.94 3.62
C LEU A 125 -16.50 5.24 4.43
N GLU A 126 -17.02 5.29 5.65
CA GLU A 126 -16.90 6.47 6.52
C GLU A 126 -15.61 6.46 7.34
N ARG A 127 -15.17 5.27 7.79
CA ARG A 127 -13.96 5.11 8.60
C ARG A 127 -12.79 4.65 7.74
N ARG A 128 -11.63 5.29 7.93
CA ARG A 128 -10.34 4.78 7.45
C ARG A 128 -9.99 3.54 8.25
N VAL A 129 -9.96 2.39 7.57
CA VAL A 129 -9.58 1.10 8.15
C VAL A 129 -8.37 0.59 7.39
N GLU A 130 -7.29 0.31 8.12
CA GLU A 130 -6.04 -0.15 7.53
C GLU A 130 -6.09 -1.66 7.22
N LEU A 131 -5.26 -2.11 6.28
CA LEU A 131 -5.19 -3.52 5.90
C LEU A 131 -4.82 -4.44 7.08
N ALA A 132 -3.92 -3.96 7.95
CA ALA A 132 -3.51 -4.63 9.17
C ALA A 132 -4.66 -4.76 10.20
N GLU A 133 -5.50 -3.74 10.32
CA GLU A 133 -6.71 -3.79 11.15
C GLU A 133 -7.73 -4.78 10.57
N MET A 134 -7.91 -4.80 9.24
CA MET A 134 -8.78 -5.76 8.56
C MET A 134 -8.31 -7.21 8.78
N ALA A 135 -7.00 -7.46 8.74
CA ALA A 135 -6.42 -8.76 9.09
C ALA A 135 -6.69 -9.13 10.56
N GLY A 136 -6.64 -8.16 11.46
CA GLY A 136 -7.06 -8.31 12.86
C GLY A 136 -8.53 -8.72 13.02
N LEU A 137 -9.39 -8.19 12.16
CA LEU A 137 -10.84 -8.36 12.21
C LEU A 137 -11.32 -9.68 11.61
N PHE A 138 -10.75 -10.09 10.46
CA PHE A 138 -11.28 -11.19 9.66
C PHE A 138 -10.41 -12.46 9.64
N LEU A 139 -9.10 -12.36 9.88
CA LEU A 139 -8.21 -13.53 9.83
C LEU A 139 -8.07 -14.19 11.20
N SER A 140 -7.81 -15.51 11.16
CA SER A 140 -7.45 -16.30 12.34
C SER A 140 -6.11 -15.82 12.94
N ARG A 141 -5.77 -16.24 14.17
CA ARG A 141 -4.50 -15.86 14.82
C ARG A 141 -3.29 -16.22 13.94
N ALA A 142 -3.30 -17.41 13.34
CA ALA A 142 -2.25 -17.84 12.41
C ALA A 142 -2.23 -16.99 11.13
N GLY A 143 -3.39 -16.75 10.50
CA GLY A 143 -3.48 -15.94 9.28
C GLY A 143 -3.08 -14.48 9.49
N ARG A 144 -3.39 -13.91 10.65
CA ARG A 144 -2.96 -12.57 11.04
C ARG A 144 -1.46 -12.50 11.30
N SER A 145 -0.90 -13.49 11.99
CA SER A 145 0.55 -13.59 12.19
C SER A 145 1.28 -13.67 10.85
N LEU A 146 0.77 -14.52 9.94
CA LEU A 146 1.31 -14.65 8.58
C LEU A 146 1.19 -13.33 7.81
N PHE A 147 0.06 -12.63 7.88
CA PHE A 147 -0.11 -11.31 7.26
C PHE A 147 0.97 -10.31 7.71
N TYR A 148 1.16 -10.16 9.02
CA TYR A 148 2.18 -9.24 9.56
C TYR A 148 3.59 -9.69 9.21
N CYS A 149 3.88 -10.99 9.24
CA CYS A 149 5.18 -11.53 8.86
C CYS A 149 5.50 -11.22 7.38
N THR A 150 4.59 -11.55 6.46
CA THR A 150 4.75 -11.25 5.03
C THR A 150 4.88 -9.73 4.79
N LEU A 151 4.07 -8.92 5.47
CA LEU A 151 4.16 -7.46 5.40
C LEU A 151 5.53 -6.94 5.88
N CYS A 152 6.05 -7.47 6.98
CA CYS A 152 7.37 -7.06 7.48
C CYS A 152 8.48 -7.50 6.52
N VAL A 153 8.46 -8.74 6.03
CA VAL A 153 9.47 -9.25 5.08
C VAL A 153 9.50 -8.40 3.81
N TYR A 154 8.33 -8.08 3.26
CA TYR A 154 8.23 -7.21 2.09
C TYR A 154 8.80 -5.82 2.35
N LEU A 155 8.40 -5.16 3.45
CA LEU A 155 8.87 -3.82 3.77
C LEU A 155 10.37 -3.78 4.12
N TYR A 156 10.92 -4.84 4.73
CA TYR A 156 12.36 -4.98 4.92
C TYR A 156 13.09 -5.12 3.58
N GLY A 157 12.55 -5.91 2.66
CA GLY A 157 13.08 -6.05 1.30
C GLY A 157 13.07 -4.72 0.56
N ASP A 158 11.95 -3.99 0.56
CA ASP A 158 11.83 -2.65 -0.02
C ASP A 158 12.85 -1.67 0.55
N LEU A 159 13.00 -1.60 1.88
CA LEU A 159 14.01 -0.75 2.52
C LEU A 159 15.43 -1.14 2.13
N SER A 160 15.70 -2.42 1.94
CA SER A 160 17.02 -2.91 1.56
C SER A 160 17.32 -2.54 0.10
N ILE A 161 16.36 -2.75 -0.81
CA ILE A 161 16.45 -2.31 -2.22
C ILE A 161 16.67 -0.80 -2.30
N TYR A 162 15.94 -0.03 -1.50
CA TYR A 162 16.08 1.43 -1.48
C TYR A 162 17.43 1.85 -0.91
N THR A 163 17.91 1.18 0.15
CA THR A 163 19.25 1.42 0.69
C THR A 163 20.31 1.11 -0.36
N ALA A 164 20.17 0.02 -1.09
CA ALA A 164 21.13 -0.42 -2.10
C ALA A 164 21.15 0.50 -3.32
N ALA A 165 19.97 0.90 -3.82
CA ALA A 165 19.87 1.82 -4.94
C ALA A 165 20.33 3.25 -4.56
N VAL A 166 20.07 3.70 -3.33
CA VAL A 166 20.66 4.93 -2.79
C VAL A 166 22.16 4.80 -2.63
N ALA A 167 22.68 3.67 -2.14
CA ALA A 167 24.12 3.44 -1.99
C ALA A 167 24.83 3.41 -3.34
N ASN A 168 24.27 2.76 -4.36
CA ASN A 168 24.82 2.76 -5.72
C ASN A 168 24.80 4.16 -6.32
N SER A 169 23.68 4.87 -6.20
CA SER A 169 23.54 6.21 -6.77
C SER A 169 24.32 7.28 -5.97
N ILE A 170 24.66 7.03 -4.69
CA ILE A 170 25.58 7.87 -3.90
C ILE A 170 27.04 7.48 -4.15
N MET A 171 27.33 6.19 -4.39
CA MET A 171 28.67 5.72 -4.78
C MET A 171 29.11 6.34 -6.11
N ASP A 172 28.15 6.57 -7.02
CA ASP A 172 28.34 7.36 -8.24
C ASP A 172 28.42 8.88 -8.00
N VAL A 173 28.01 9.37 -6.81
CA VAL A 173 27.94 10.81 -6.47
C VAL A 173 28.83 11.18 -5.27
N VAL A 174 29.89 10.41 -5.00
CA VAL A 174 31.00 10.88 -4.14
C VAL A 174 31.90 11.92 -4.85
N TRP A 175 31.46 12.43 -6.02
CA TRP A 175 31.90 13.74 -6.52
C TRP A 175 30.71 14.57 -7.10
N LEU A 176 30.12 15.48 -6.29
CA LEU A 176 29.69 16.89 -6.60
C LEU A 176 28.37 17.30 -7.37
N GLY A 177 27.33 17.85 -6.68
CA GLY A 177 26.74 19.22 -6.91
C GLY A 177 25.49 19.59 -7.80
N LEU A 178 24.26 19.69 -7.20
CA LEU A 178 23.25 20.82 -7.18
C LEU A 178 22.47 21.40 -8.45
N HIS A 179 21.10 21.28 -8.49
CA HIS A 179 20.01 22.13 -9.14
C HIS A 179 19.13 21.55 -10.33
N LEU A 180 17.78 21.57 -10.23
CA LEU A 180 16.87 20.49 -10.72
C LEU A 180 15.59 20.87 -11.54
N ALA A 181 15.11 22.12 -11.59
CA ALA A 181 13.67 22.36 -11.86
C ALA A 181 13.29 22.82 -13.30
N LEU A 182 14.22 23.33 -14.10
CA LEU A 182 13.93 23.78 -15.47
C LEU A 182 13.92 22.65 -16.51
N ASP A 183 14.46 21.48 -16.17
CA ASP A 183 14.69 20.40 -17.12
C ASP A 183 13.42 19.59 -17.45
N TYR A 184 12.47 19.44 -16.52
CA TYR A 184 11.37 18.48 -16.70
C TYR A 184 10.44 18.77 -17.89
N ALA A 185 10.26 20.03 -18.28
CA ALA A 185 9.43 20.37 -19.44
C ALA A 185 10.17 20.16 -20.78
N LEU A 186 11.48 20.40 -20.80
CA LEU A 186 12.34 20.18 -21.95
C LEU A 186 12.60 18.66 -22.17
N ILE A 187 12.74 17.91 -21.07
CA ILE A 187 12.98 16.47 -21.01
C ILE A 187 11.92 15.66 -21.77
N SER A 188 10.63 16.01 -21.64
CA SER A 188 9.54 15.23 -22.24
C SER A 188 9.55 15.30 -23.78
N VAL A 189 9.81 16.48 -24.34
CA VAL A 189 9.94 16.67 -25.79
C VAL A 189 11.24 16.04 -26.30
N PHE A 190 12.31 16.11 -25.52
CA PHE A 190 13.61 15.54 -25.84
C PHE A 190 13.61 13.99 -25.82
N TYR A 191 12.88 13.36 -24.89
CA TYR A 191 12.79 11.89 -24.78
C TYR A 191 12.12 11.23 -25.99
N LEU A 192 11.10 11.85 -26.57
CA LEU A 192 10.47 11.33 -27.79
C LEU A 192 11.40 11.44 -29.00
N LEU A 193 12.20 12.50 -29.07
CA LEU A 193 13.11 12.76 -30.19
C LEU A 193 14.35 11.84 -30.13
N LEU A 194 14.89 11.61 -28.94
CA LEU A 194 16.02 10.70 -28.69
C LEU A 194 15.67 9.22 -28.96
N ALA A 195 14.50 8.77 -28.51
CA ALA A 195 14.10 7.37 -28.68
C ALA A 195 13.99 6.96 -30.17
N PHE A 196 13.44 7.84 -31.01
CA PHE A 196 13.32 7.56 -32.45
C PHE A 196 14.63 7.72 -33.20
N THR A 197 15.42 8.76 -32.91
CA THR A 197 16.69 8.98 -33.61
C THR A 197 17.72 7.88 -33.29
N GLY A 198 17.73 7.35 -32.08
CA GLY A 198 18.63 6.29 -31.64
C GLY A 198 18.42 4.94 -32.30
N ALA A 199 17.15 4.52 -32.37
CA ALA A 199 16.75 3.25 -32.96
C ALA A 199 17.08 3.14 -34.46
N PHE A 200 17.14 4.28 -35.16
CA PHE A 200 17.43 4.34 -36.60
C PHE A 200 18.88 4.72 -36.94
N ALA A 201 19.67 5.24 -35.98
CA ALA A 201 21.02 5.75 -36.26
C ALA A 201 22.18 4.77 -35.92
N PHE A 202 22.01 3.82 -35.00
CA PHE A 202 23.09 2.93 -34.54
C PHE A 202 22.72 1.46 -34.66
N ALA A 203 23.66 0.63 -35.12
CA ALA A 203 23.46 -0.81 -35.35
C ALA A 203 23.58 -1.67 -34.07
N HIS A 204 24.29 -1.19 -33.04
CA HIS A 204 24.37 -1.78 -31.70
C HIS A 204 24.16 -0.69 -30.65
N LEU A 205 23.10 -0.84 -29.84
CA LEU A 205 22.81 0.08 -28.74
C LEU A 205 23.32 -0.49 -27.42
N SER A 206 23.92 0.40 -26.63
CA SER A 206 24.21 0.19 -25.22
C SER A 206 22.92 0.24 -24.39
N ASP A 207 22.88 -0.49 -23.26
CA ASP A 207 21.69 -0.59 -22.38
C ASP A 207 21.20 0.77 -21.84
N LEU A 208 22.07 1.79 -21.84
CA LEU A 208 21.72 3.18 -21.59
C LEU A 208 21.95 4.01 -22.86
N TYR A 209 20.93 4.72 -23.32
CA TYR A 209 20.99 5.45 -24.59
C TYR A 209 22.11 6.51 -24.63
N THR A 210 22.42 7.11 -23.47
CA THR A 210 23.45 8.14 -23.26
C THR A 210 24.89 7.61 -23.35
N LEU A 211 25.11 6.30 -23.13
CA LEU A 211 26.45 5.69 -23.27
C LEU A 211 26.96 5.69 -24.72
N ASN A 212 26.05 5.78 -25.69
CA ASN A 212 26.41 5.79 -27.12
C ASN A 212 26.94 7.16 -27.60
N PHE A 213 26.90 8.19 -26.75
CA PHE A 213 27.29 9.57 -27.09
C PHE A 213 28.36 10.17 -26.18
N VAL A 214 28.98 9.36 -25.31
CA VAL A 214 30.07 9.80 -24.43
C VAL A 214 31.22 10.36 -25.28
N PRO A 215 31.49 11.68 -25.28
CA PRO A 215 32.62 12.25 -26.00
C PRO A 215 33.90 11.85 -25.26
N THR A 216 34.95 11.55 -26.02
CA THR A 216 36.23 11.09 -25.44
C THR A 216 36.99 12.21 -24.71
N ASP A 217 36.60 13.48 -24.86
CA ASP A 217 37.22 14.64 -24.23
C ASP A 217 36.16 15.70 -23.81
N ASN A 218 36.22 16.16 -22.55
CA ASN A 218 35.23 17.04 -21.91
C ASN A 218 35.82 18.40 -21.50
N GLU A 219 35.28 19.53 -21.98
CA GLU A 219 35.58 20.89 -21.48
C GLU A 219 34.35 21.75 -21.09
N ASN A 220 33.11 21.26 -21.27
CA ASN A 220 31.90 22.09 -21.11
C ASN A 220 31.10 21.80 -19.83
N ILE A 221 31.17 22.72 -18.86
CA ILE A 221 30.56 22.69 -17.52
C ILE A 221 29.03 22.46 -17.53
N PHE A 222 28.32 22.89 -18.58
CA PHE A 222 26.86 22.72 -18.70
C PHE A 222 26.44 21.27 -18.95
N LEU A 223 27.25 20.49 -19.69
CA LEU A 223 27.00 19.07 -19.93
C LEU A 223 27.27 18.24 -18.67
N GLU A 224 28.27 18.65 -17.88
CA GLU A 224 28.61 18.03 -16.59
C GLU A 224 27.47 18.19 -15.56
N MET A 225 26.77 19.33 -15.51
CA MET A 225 25.63 19.52 -14.60
C MET A 225 24.41 18.64 -14.94
N ILE A 226 24.13 18.42 -16.23
CA ILE A 226 23.01 17.57 -16.68
C ILE A 226 23.27 16.09 -16.30
N GLU A 227 24.53 15.67 -16.34
CA GLU A 227 24.98 14.34 -15.95
C GLU A 227 24.78 14.08 -14.44
N TYR A 228 25.22 15.02 -13.58
CA TYR A 228 25.02 14.91 -12.13
C TYR A 228 23.55 14.87 -11.71
N PHE A 229 22.68 15.61 -12.41
CA PHE A 229 21.26 15.59 -12.13
C PHE A 229 20.62 14.23 -12.46
N LEU A 230 20.91 13.67 -13.63
CA LEU A 230 20.36 12.37 -14.04
C LEU A 230 20.82 11.23 -13.11
N ALA A 231 22.05 11.28 -12.59
CA ALA A 231 22.58 10.30 -11.64
C ALA A 231 21.91 10.37 -10.24
N LEU A 232 21.53 11.57 -9.78
CA LEU A 232 20.91 11.78 -8.46
C LEU A 232 19.40 11.55 -8.41
N PHE A 233 18.72 11.51 -9.56
CA PHE A 233 17.26 11.37 -9.61
C PHE A 233 16.72 10.12 -8.87
N PRO A 234 17.35 8.94 -8.98
CA PRO A 234 16.99 7.78 -8.16
C PRO A 234 17.21 8.01 -6.66
N VAL A 235 18.28 8.71 -6.24
CA VAL A 235 18.53 9.00 -4.81
C VAL A 235 17.41 9.82 -4.21
N PHE A 236 16.96 10.87 -4.89
CA PHE A 236 15.92 11.76 -4.36
C PHE A 236 14.56 11.07 -4.27
N THR A 237 14.21 10.28 -5.27
CA THR A 237 12.93 9.54 -5.29
C THR A 237 12.91 8.43 -4.23
N LEU A 238 14.04 7.74 -4.02
CA LEU A 238 14.15 6.69 -3.02
C LEU A 238 14.29 7.25 -1.59
N SER A 239 15.05 8.32 -1.40
CA SER A 239 15.23 8.97 -0.10
C SER A 239 13.95 9.59 0.45
N THR A 240 13.07 10.12 -0.42
CA THR A 240 11.75 10.64 0.01
C THR A 240 10.80 9.52 0.45
N SER A 241 10.92 8.34 -0.16
CA SER A 241 10.07 7.19 0.16
C SER A 241 10.58 6.39 1.36
N PHE A 242 11.90 6.35 1.58
CA PHE A 242 12.54 5.55 2.63
C PHE A 242 12.02 5.82 4.05
N PRO A 243 11.90 7.07 4.54
CA PRO A 243 11.38 7.36 5.88
C PRO A 243 9.93 6.88 6.07
N ILE A 244 9.11 6.97 5.04
CA ILE A 244 7.70 6.58 5.11
C ILE A 244 7.58 5.06 5.24
N ILE A 245 8.31 4.32 4.42
CA ILE A 245 8.37 2.86 4.49
C ILE A 245 8.95 2.42 5.84
N ALA A 246 9.98 3.11 6.34
CA ALA A 246 10.56 2.84 7.65
C ALA A 246 9.55 3.07 8.79
N ILE A 247 8.81 4.18 8.78
CA ILE A 247 7.76 4.44 9.77
C ILE A 247 6.67 3.36 9.70
N THR A 248 6.24 2.98 8.50
CA THR A 248 5.25 1.92 8.30
C THR A 248 5.75 0.57 8.82
N LEU A 249 6.98 0.16 8.49
CA LEU A 249 7.57 -1.07 9.00
C LEU A 249 7.67 -1.06 10.52
N ARG A 250 8.15 0.06 11.10
CA ARG A 250 8.24 0.22 12.55
C ARG A 250 6.88 0.01 13.22
N ASN A 251 5.83 0.65 12.71
CA ASN A 251 4.49 0.54 13.28
C ASN A 251 3.94 -0.90 13.15
N ASN A 252 4.19 -1.56 12.02
CA ASN A 252 3.77 -2.94 11.80
C ASN A 252 4.54 -3.95 12.68
N LEU A 253 5.85 -3.75 12.89
CA LEU A 253 6.64 -4.54 13.82
C LEU A 253 6.17 -4.36 15.26
N GLN A 254 5.84 -3.12 15.66
CA GLN A 254 5.25 -2.87 16.97
C GLN A 254 3.93 -3.61 17.13
N SER A 255 3.05 -3.56 16.12
CA SER A 255 1.78 -4.29 16.18
C SER A 255 1.93 -5.82 16.11
N PHE A 256 3.05 -6.32 15.57
CA PHE A 256 3.32 -7.74 15.49
C PHE A 256 3.90 -8.30 16.80
N PHE A 257 4.82 -7.57 17.43
CA PHE A 257 5.52 -8.02 18.64
C PHE A 257 4.91 -7.52 19.95
N LEU A 258 4.18 -6.40 19.94
CA LEU A 258 3.56 -5.81 21.13
C LEU A 258 2.05 -5.88 21.08
N ASP A 259 1.45 -6.05 22.25
CA ASP A 259 0.02 -5.81 22.43
C ASP A 259 -0.25 -4.30 22.33
N THR A 260 -0.96 -3.90 21.26
CA THR A 260 -1.32 -2.50 21.00
C THR A 260 -2.18 -1.87 22.11
N THR A 261 -2.84 -2.71 22.91
CA THR A 261 -3.65 -2.28 24.07
C THR A 261 -2.83 -1.92 25.31
N ARG A 262 -1.55 -2.31 25.37
CA ARG A 262 -0.63 -2.05 26.50
C ARG A 262 0.63 -1.30 26.08
N LEU A 263 0.60 -0.63 24.93
CA LEU A 263 1.75 0.08 24.36
C LEU A 263 2.43 1.05 25.35
N ASP A 264 1.66 1.74 26.19
CA ASP A 264 2.18 2.70 27.17
C ASP A 264 2.76 2.04 28.44
N SER A 265 2.54 0.73 28.63
CA SER A 265 3.12 -0.04 29.73
C SER A 265 4.53 -0.57 29.42
N TYR A 266 4.95 -0.53 28.15
CA TYR A 266 6.28 -1.00 27.75
C TYR A 266 7.35 0.07 27.96
N ASN A 267 8.57 -0.37 28.28
CA ASN A 267 9.70 0.51 28.56
C ASN A 267 9.94 1.53 27.45
N PHE A 268 10.23 2.78 27.85
CA PHE A 268 10.54 3.89 26.95
C PHE A 268 11.64 3.54 25.94
N VAL A 269 12.68 2.82 26.38
CA VAL A 269 13.80 2.35 25.54
C VAL A 269 13.30 1.41 24.45
N LEU A 270 12.40 0.49 24.78
CA LEU A 270 11.85 -0.46 23.81
C LEU A 270 11.06 0.29 22.72
N ARG A 271 10.18 1.21 23.11
CA ARG A 271 9.30 1.96 22.19
C ARG A 271 10.04 2.98 21.31
N ARG A 272 11.03 3.67 21.88
CA ARG A 272 11.68 4.84 21.24
C ARG A 272 13.05 4.55 20.65
N LEU A 273 13.75 3.51 21.12
CA LEU A 273 15.09 3.17 20.66
C LEU A 273 15.12 1.85 19.87
N VAL A 274 14.53 0.78 20.42
CA VAL A 274 14.65 -0.56 19.82
C VAL A 274 13.93 -0.66 18.48
N PHE A 275 12.65 -0.29 18.39
CA PHE A 275 11.91 -0.43 17.12
C PHE A 275 12.48 0.40 15.97
N PRO A 276 12.88 1.68 16.15
CA PRO A 276 13.57 2.42 15.10
C PRO A 276 14.89 1.78 14.66
N ILE A 277 15.71 1.30 15.60
CA ILE A 277 16.99 0.63 15.28
C ILE A 277 16.74 -0.66 14.50
N VAL A 278 15.84 -1.50 14.99
CA VAL A 278 15.47 -2.77 14.34
C VAL A 278 14.84 -2.52 12.96
N THR A 279 14.20 -1.38 12.73
CA THR A 279 13.65 -1.04 11.41
C THR A 279 14.74 -0.68 10.40
N VAL A 280 15.79 0.04 10.82
CA VAL A 280 16.78 0.63 9.89
C VAL A 280 18.05 -0.21 9.76
N VAL A 281 18.53 -0.82 10.85
CA VAL A 281 19.81 -1.53 10.85
C VAL A 281 19.79 -2.80 9.99
N PRO A 282 18.78 -3.69 10.07
CA PRO A 282 18.77 -4.90 9.24
C PRO A 282 18.78 -4.62 7.73
N PRO A 283 17.98 -3.69 7.15
CA PRO A 283 18.09 -3.34 5.73
C PRO A 283 19.49 -2.89 5.30
N VAL A 284 20.13 -2.07 6.13
CA VAL A 284 21.49 -1.57 5.88
C VAL A 284 22.51 -2.72 5.92
N LEU A 285 22.38 -3.63 6.90
CA LEU A 285 23.26 -4.80 6.99
C LEU A 285 23.05 -5.76 5.82
N VAL A 286 21.80 -6.07 5.46
CA VAL A 286 21.47 -6.93 4.30
C VAL A 286 22.10 -6.35 3.04
N THR A 287 21.96 -5.04 2.82
CA THR A 287 22.56 -4.35 1.69
C THR A 287 24.09 -4.37 1.71
N TYR A 288 24.70 -4.23 2.89
CA TYR A 288 26.16 -4.25 3.04
C TYR A 288 26.76 -5.63 2.72
N TYR A 289 26.04 -6.71 3.02
CA TYR A 289 26.51 -8.08 2.81
C TYR A 289 26.03 -8.73 1.50
N LEU A 290 24.95 -8.25 0.89
CA LEU A 290 24.52 -8.73 -0.43
C LEU A 290 25.27 -7.98 -1.53
N GLU A 291 26.11 -8.71 -2.25
CA GLU A 291 26.84 -8.20 -3.41
C GLU A 291 25.91 -7.99 -4.64
N ASP A 292 24.81 -8.74 -4.73
CA ASP A 292 23.84 -8.65 -5.82
C ASP A 292 22.44 -8.25 -5.34
N ILE A 293 22.05 -7.03 -5.69
CA ILE A 293 20.74 -6.43 -5.37
C ILE A 293 19.62 -7.10 -6.18
N GLY A 294 19.93 -7.67 -7.35
CA GLY A 294 18.99 -8.37 -8.20
C GLY A 294 18.32 -9.55 -7.48
N ILE A 295 19.12 -10.37 -6.77
CA ILE A 295 18.61 -11.49 -5.97
C ILE A 295 17.63 -11.01 -4.89
N LEU A 296 17.89 -9.84 -4.30
CA LEU A 296 17.02 -9.26 -3.27
C LEU A 296 15.71 -8.74 -3.85
N ILE A 297 15.75 -8.09 -5.03
CA ILE A 297 14.57 -7.63 -5.77
C ILE A 297 13.72 -8.82 -6.20
N GLU A 298 14.34 -9.87 -6.74
CA GLU A 298 13.66 -11.10 -7.17
C GLU A 298 13.00 -11.80 -5.99
N PHE A 299 13.71 -11.99 -4.87
CA PHE A 299 13.14 -12.61 -3.68
C PHE A 299 11.99 -11.79 -3.07
N THR A 300 12.22 -10.50 -2.86
CA THR A 300 11.23 -9.61 -2.23
C THR A 300 9.99 -9.47 -3.11
N GLY A 301 10.17 -9.26 -4.41
CA GLY A 301 9.07 -9.12 -5.36
C GLY A 301 8.28 -10.41 -5.55
N ALA A 302 8.96 -11.55 -5.73
CA ALA A 302 8.32 -12.81 -6.06
C ALA A 302 7.63 -13.49 -4.87
N TYR A 303 8.26 -13.51 -3.69
CA TYR A 303 7.71 -14.22 -2.54
C TYR A 303 6.86 -13.31 -1.67
N ALA A 304 7.44 -12.22 -1.17
CA ALA A 304 6.76 -11.31 -0.26
C ALA A 304 5.73 -10.44 -1.00
N GLY A 305 6.09 -9.96 -2.20
CA GLY A 305 5.21 -9.19 -3.08
C GLY A 305 4.00 -9.99 -3.52
N THR A 306 4.18 -11.22 -4.01
CA THR A 306 3.06 -12.12 -4.34
C THR A 306 2.16 -12.38 -3.13
N GLY A 307 2.74 -12.53 -1.94
CA GLY A 307 2.01 -12.70 -0.70
C GLY A 307 1.08 -11.51 -0.42
N ILE A 308 1.60 -10.28 -0.42
CA ILE A 308 0.81 -9.08 -0.11
C ILE A 308 -0.14 -8.71 -1.24
N GLN A 309 0.27 -8.89 -2.49
CA GLN A 309 -0.50 -8.46 -3.65
C GLN A 309 -1.63 -9.43 -3.97
N TYR A 310 -1.43 -10.74 -3.88
CA TYR A 310 -2.42 -11.75 -4.30
C TYR A 310 -2.99 -12.56 -3.13
N LEU A 311 -2.13 -13.09 -2.26
CA LEU A 311 -2.57 -14.01 -1.20
C LEU A 311 -3.39 -13.29 -0.11
N MET A 312 -2.93 -12.13 0.38
CA MET A 312 -3.60 -11.41 1.47
C MET A 312 -4.98 -10.87 1.08
N PRO A 313 -5.16 -10.12 -0.03
CA PRO A 313 -6.46 -9.58 -0.40
C PRO A 313 -7.49 -10.68 -0.65
N THR A 314 -7.06 -11.80 -1.22
CA THR A 314 -7.91 -12.96 -1.49
C THR A 314 -8.35 -13.66 -0.20
N CYS A 315 -7.42 -13.89 0.74
CA CYS A 315 -7.76 -14.45 2.05
C CYS A 315 -8.71 -13.53 2.84
N LEU A 316 -8.44 -12.22 2.80
CA LEU A 316 -9.24 -11.20 3.48
C LEU A 316 -10.66 -11.14 2.94
N VAL A 317 -10.85 -11.05 1.62
CA VAL A 317 -12.20 -10.92 1.04
C VAL A 317 -13.04 -12.16 1.26
N VAL A 318 -12.45 -13.36 1.17
CA VAL A 318 -13.16 -14.62 1.45
C VAL A 318 -13.59 -14.70 2.91
N SER A 319 -12.70 -14.32 3.82
CA SER A 319 -12.99 -14.31 5.26
C SER A 319 -14.02 -13.24 5.63
N ALA A 320 -13.91 -12.04 5.04
CA ALA A 320 -14.82 -10.92 5.25
C ALA A 320 -16.24 -11.24 4.75
N ARG A 321 -16.37 -11.83 3.55
CA ARG A 321 -17.66 -12.28 3.00
C ARG A 321 -18.34 -13.28 3.93
N ARG A 322 -17.60 -14.29 4.43
CA ARG A 322 -18.12 -15.28 5.38
C ARG A 322 -18.53 -14.64 6.71
N HIS A 323 -17.70 -13.74 7.25
CA HIS A 323 -17.97 -13.07 8.52
C HIS A 323 -19.19 -12.15 8.46
N CYS A 324 -19.28 -11.31 7.42
CA CYS A 324 -20.42 -10.42 7.22
C CYS A 324 -21.72 -11.17 6.95
N ALA A 325 -21.68 -12.27 6.18
CA ALA A 325 -22.87 -13.11 5.96
C ALA A 325 -23.41 -13.70 7.27
N HIS A 326 -22.53 -14.12 8.18
CA HIS A 326 -22.91 -14.63 9.49
C HIS A 326 -23.41 -13.54 10.44
N LEU A 327 -22.83 -12.33 10.41
CA LEU A 327 -23.20 -11.24 11.32
C LEU A 327 -24.45 -10.45 10.92
N LEU A 328 -24.57 -10.12 9.63
CA LEU A 328 -25.61 -9.21 9.12
C LEU A 328 -26.79 -9.97 8.46
N GLY A 329 -26.64 -11.26 8.21
CA GLY A 329 -27.62 -12.10 7.52
C GLY A 329 -27.66 -11.89 6.00
N LEU A 330 -28.47 -12.71 5.31
CA LEU A 330 -28.54 -12.76 3.84
C LEU A 330 -29.23 -11.54 3.18
N GLY A 331 -29.90 -10.68 3.96
CA GLY A 331 -30.70 -9.56 3.46
C GLY A 331 -29.92 -8.25 3.22
N VAL A 332 -28.67 -8.15 3.68
CA VAL A 332 -27.87 -6.91 3.60
C VAL A 332 -26.85 -7.02 2.47
N VAL A 333 -27.15 -6.37 1.33
CA VAL A 333 -26.29 -6.41 0.14
C VAL A 333 -25.17 -5.38 0.26
N ASN A 334 -23.93 -5.82 0.06
CA ASN A 334 -22.77 -4.93 0.01
C ASN A 334 -22.77 -4.12 -1.30
N ARG A 335 -22.87 -2.78 -1.20
CA ARG A 335 -22.81 -1.86 -2.35
C ARG A 335 -21.44 -1.84 -3.03
N TYR A 336 -20.38 -2.11 -2.29
CA TYR A 336 -18.99 -2.15 -2.77
C TYR A 336 -18.52 -3.57 -3.06
N ARG A 337 -19.45 -4.49 -3.35
CA ARG A 337 -19.11 -5.85 -3.72
C ARG A 337 -18.30 -5.85 -5.02
N SER A 338 -17.17 -6.55 -5.03
CA SER A 338 -16.35 -6.69 -6.23
C SER A 338 -17.17 -7.31 -7.37
N PRO A 339 -17.00 -6.85 -8.62
CA PRO A 339 -17.59 -7.52 -9.78
C PRO A 339 -17.13 -8.99 -9.88
N PHE A 340 -15.95 -9.31 -9.34
CA PHE A 340 -15.38 -10.65 -9.26
C PHE A 340 -15.84 -11.39 -7.99
N SER A 341 -17.15 -11.39 -7.75
CA SER A 341 -17.73 -11.89 -6.50
C SER A 341 -17.77 -13.41 -6.35
N HIS A 342 -17.61 -14.15 -7.44
CA HIS A 342 -17.65 -15.61 -7.44
C HIS A 342 -16.38 -16.20 -6.82
N VAL A 343 -16.50 -17.31 -6.09
CA VAL A 343 -15.35 -17.98 -5.41
C VAL A 343 -14.29 -18.45 -6.42
N ALA A 344 -14.69 -18.75 -7.65
CA ALA A 344 -13.76 -19.11 -8.72
C ALA A 344 -12.69 -18.02 -8.96
N TRP A 345 -13.02 -16.74 -8.80
CA TRP A 345 -12.03 -15.66 -8.95
C TRP A 345 -11.00 -15.67 -7.83
N ALA A 346 -11.41 -15.97 -6.59
CA ALA A 346 -10.46 -16.16 -5.49
C ALA A 346 -9.52 -17.35 -5.76
N ILE A 347 -10.07 -18.47 -6.24
CA ILE A 347 -9.26 -19.65 -6.61
C ILE A 347 -8.30 -19.30 -7.76
N PHE A 348 -8.76 -18.59 -8.77
CA PHE A 348 -7.94 -18.14 -9.90
C PHE A 348 -6.78 -17.26 -9.47
N VAL A 349 -7.01 -16.27 -8.59
CA VAL A 349 -5.94 -15.41 -8.05
C VAL A 349 -4.94 -16.22 -7.22
N LEU A 350 -5.41 -17.20 -6.43
CA LEU A 350 -4.51 -18.09 -5.68
C LEU A 350 -3.68 -18.98 -6.61
N LEU A 351 -4.28 -19.56 -7.65
CA LEU A 351 -3.55 -20.32 -8.66
C LEU A 351 -2.51 -19.46 -9.37
N TRP A 352 -2.88 -18.22 -9.74
CA TRP A 352 -1.95 -17.25 -10.30
C TRP A 352 -0.78 -16.97 -9.36
N SER A 353 -1.03 -16.79 -8.07
CA SER A 353 0.03 -16.57 -7.08
C SER A 353 1.01 -17.75 -7.01
N VAL A 354 0.52 -18.98 -7.13
CA VAL A 354 1.37 -20.19 -7.19
C VAL A 354 2.19 -20.21 -8.48
N VAL A 355 1.59 -19.86 -9.61
CA VAL A 355 2.30 -19.73 -10.90
C VAL A 355 3.40 -18.67 -10.81
N CYS A 356 3.14 -17.51 -10.22
CA CYS A 356 4.16 -16.47 -10.03
C CYS A 356 5.36 -16.97 -9.22
N ILE A 357 5.12 -17.75 -8.17
CA ILE A 357 6.20 -18.33 -7.36
C ILE A 357 6.98 -19.38 -8.17
N ILE A 358 6.29 -20.27 -8.89
CA ILE A 358 6.91 -21.31 -9.71
C ILE A 358 7.75 -20.73 -10.86
N LEU A 359 7.32 -19.60 -11.44
CA LEU A 359 8.05 -18.96 -12.54
C LEU A 359 9.34 -18.28 -12.10
N VAL A 360 9.48 -17.96 -10.82
CA VAL A 360 10.67 -17.31 -10.25
C VAL A 360 11.64 -18.32 -9.64
N SER A 361 11.13 -19.45 -9.13
CA SER A 361 11.94 -20.58 -8.69
C SER A 361 12.53 -21.37 -9.84
#